data_AF-A0A830HZF4-F1
#
_entry.id   AF-A0A830HZF4-F1
#
_cell.length_a   1.000
_cell.length_b   1.000
_cell.length_c   1.000
_cell.angle_alpha   90.00
_cell.angle_beta   90.00
_cell.angle_gamma   90.00
#
_symmetry.space_group_name_H-M   'P 1'
#
loop_
_entity.id
_entity.type
_entity.pdbx_description
1 polymer ?
#
loop_
_entity_poly.entity_id
_entity_poly.type
_entity_poly.pdbx_seq_one_letter_code
_entity_poly.pdbx_strand_id
1 'polypeptide(L)'
;MFVLITSIVMPWLIWITTVSLGIVYNEYTDNNKTKLYLPLTPFDNALRTIGPFLPLAPLAMRALGETFAALEQRKIKGSTRRKTHIVSSVIFFGGVQTVRLGVYLLLVKVVFPKSKGTVYPFSDHIFLGLAVSACAQFEAVRSLASFTEIKRQRRSITTVAIVLWALAACCALALATLCALDAHYTARYFHAPFDSAFAMVAGAALFHVPLLVSLPN
;
A
#
# COMPACT_ATOMS: atom_id res chain seq x y z
N MET A 1 -7.74 18.89 -5.94
CA MET A 1 -8.13 18.57 -4.55
C MET A 1 -9.12 17.41 -4.46
N PHE A 2 -10.30 17.47 -5.09
CA PHE A 2 -11.30 16.37 -5.04
C PHE A 2 -10.74 15.00 -5.45
N VAL A 3 -10.11 14.88 -6.63
CA VAL A 3 -9.54 13.60 -7.10
C VAL A 3 -8.49 13.04 -6.14
N LEU A 4 -7.65 13.90 -5.56
CA LEU A 4 -6.61 13.52 -4.59
C LEU A 4 -7.23 12.98 -3.29
N ILE A 5 -8.25 13.66 -2.77
CA ILE A 5 -8.99 13.23 -1.58
C ILE A 5 -9.67 11.88 -1.85
N THR A 6 -10.33 11.73 -3.00
CA THR A 6 -10.99 10.47 -3.37
C THR A 6 -9.99 9.31 -3.48
N SER A 7 -8.78 9.55 -4.01
CA SER A 7 -7.71 8.53 -4.12
C SER A 7 -7.11 8.10 -2.78
N ILE A 8 -7.47 8.75 -1.68
CA ILE A 8 -7.03 8.39 -0.32
C ILE A 8 -8.21 7.81 0.46
N VAL A 9 -9.32 8.56 0.49
CA VAL A 9 -10.48 8.21 1.31
C VAL A 9 -11.15 6.94 0.80
N MET A 10 -11.35 6.79 -0.53
CA MET A 10 -12.05 5.60 -1.05
C MET A 10 -11.26 4.31 -0.82
N PRO A 11 -9.95 4.23 -1.13
CA PRO A 11 -9.17 3.03 -0.79
C PRO A 11 -9.16 2.71 0.70
N TRP A 12 -9.17 3.72 1.57
CA TRP A 12 -9.22 3.52 3.02
C TRP A 12 -10.60 3.03 3.49
N LEU A 13 -11.69 3.57 2.94
CA LEU A 13 -13.05 3.09 3.22
C LEU A 13 -13.25 1.66 2.72
N ILE A 14 -12.74 1.34 1.52
CA ILE A 14 -12.73 -0.03 0.99
C ILE A 14 -11.97 -0.94 1.96
N TRP A 15 -10.79 -0.51 2.43
CA TRP A 15 -10.00 -1.28 3.37
C TRP A 15 -10.76 -1.59 4.66
N ILE A 16 -11.23 -0.55 5.35
CA ILE A 16 -11.95 -0.70 6.62
C ILE A 16 -13.18 -1.58 6.45
N THR A 17 -13.99 -1.30 5.43
CA THR A 17 -15.22 -2.06 5.19
C THR A 17 -14.89 -3.53 4.94
N THR A 18 -13.93 -3.80 4.06
CA THR A 18 -13.58 -5.16 3.64
C THR A 18 -13.01 -5.98 4.81
N VAL A 19 -12.08 -5.41 5.58
CA VAL A 19 -11.49 -6.09 6.74
C VAL A 19 -12.52 -6.22 7.87
N SER A 20 -13.32 -5.19 8.15
CA SER A 20 -14.38 -5.26 9.16
C SER A 20 -15.41 -6.34 8.84
N LEU A 21 -15.77 -6.50 7.55
CA LEU A 21 -16.63 -7.61 7.13
C LEU A 21 -15.97 -8.97 7.40
N GLY A 22 -14.65 -9.09 7.23
CA GLY A 22 -13.92 -10.32 7.57
C GLY A 22 -13.95 -10.61 9.08
N ILE A 23 -13.84 -9.57 9.90
CA ILE A 23 -13.92 -9.66 11.38
C ILE A 23 -15.35 -10.01 11.83
N VAL A 24 -16.37 -9.39 11.24
CA VAL A 24 -17.78 -9.62 11.60
C VAL A 24 -18.25 -11.02 11.18
N TYR A 25 -17.86 -11.46 9.98
CA TYR A 25 -18.18 -12.81 9.46
C TYR A 25 -17.10 -13.84 9.79
N ASN A 26 -16.38 -13.65 10.90
CA ASN A 26 -15.27 -14.50 11.29
C ASN A 26 -15.70 -15.95 11.50
N GLU A 27 -14.98 -16.86 10.85
CA GLU A 27 -15.13 -18.32 10.91
C GLU A 27 -13.82 -18.97 11.39
N TYR A 28 -13.03 -18.22 12.17
CA TYR A 28 -11.76 -18.70 12.69
C TYR A 28 -11.99 -19.90 13.61
N THR A 29 -11.26 -20.98 13.34
CA THR A 29 -11.10 -22.09 14.26
C THR A 29 -9.62 -22.44 14.33
N ASP A 30 -9.11 -22.82 15.50
CA ASP A 30 -7.68 -23.11 15.71
C ASP A 30 -7.14 -24.19 14.75
N ASN A 31 -8.01 -25.00 14.13
CA ASN A 31 -7.69 -26.08 13.20
C ASN A 31 -7.85 -25.73 11.70
N ASN A 32 -8.29 -24.52 11.32
CA ASN A 32 -8.58 -24.16 9.91
C ASN A 32 -7.35 -23.94 9.02
N LYS A 33 -6.13 -24.07 9.55
CA LYS A 33 -4.88 -23.70 8.84
C LYS A 33 -4.54 -24.54 7.60
N THR A 34 -5.23 -25.65 7.31
CA THR A 34 -4.81 -26.62 6.29
C THR A 34 -5.83 -27.00 5.22
N LYS A 35 -7.05 -26.44 5.20
CA LYS A 35 -8.13 -26.99 4.31
C LYS A 35 -8.85 -26.01 3.38
N LEU A 36 -8.55 -24.71 3.39
CA LEU A 36 -9.25 -23.72 2.57
C LEU A 36 -8.40 -23.25 1.39
N TYR A 37 -8.79 -23.64 0.17
CA TYR A 37 -8.27 -23.00 -1.03
C TYR A 37 -9.05 -21.72 -1.30
N LEU A 38 -8.39 -20.58 -1.09
CA LEU A 38 -9.02 -19.27 -1.25
C LEU A 38 -8.69 -18.68 -2.63
N PRO A 39 -9.61 -17.89 -3.23
CA PRO A 39 -9.38 -17.29 -4.55
C PRO A 39 -8.11 -16.46 -4.66
N LEU A 40 -7.66 -15.85 -3.55
CA LEU A 40 -6.47 -14.99 -3.49
C LEU A 40 -5.20 -15.70 -3.03
N THR A 41 -5.19 -17.03 -2.91
CA THR A 41 -3.98 -17.80 -2.52
C THR A 41 -2.74 -17.44 -3.35
N PRO A 42 -2.81 -17.26 -4.69
CA PRO A 42 -1.66 -16.83 -5.47
C PRO A 42 -1.14 -15.44 -5.08
N PHE A 43 -2.04 -14.51 -4.77
CA PHE A 43 -1.70 -13.16 -4.35
C PHE A 43 -1.13 -13.14 -2.93
N ASP A 44 -1.71 -13.88 -2.00
CA ASP A 44 -1.19 -14.05 -0.63
C ASP A 44 0.27 -14.55 -0.65
N ASN A 45 0.56 -15.57 -1.46
CA ASN A 45 1.91 -16.07 -1.64
C ASN A 45 2.88 -15.00 -2.18
N ALA A 46 2.43 -14.19 -3.14
CA ALA A 46 3.22 -13.08 -3.65
C ALA A 46 3.42 -11.99 -2.58
N LEU A 47 2.37 -11.66 -1.81
CA LEU A 47 2.43 -10.66 -0.74
C LEU A 47 3.42 -11.07 0.35
N ARG A 48 3.43 -12.35 0.75
CA ARG A 48 4.39 -12.89 1.73
C ARG A 48 5.83 -12.85 1.22
N THR A 49 6.05 -13.15 -0.06
CA THR A 49 7.40 -13.33 -0.62
C THR A 49 8.02 -12.01 -1.05
N ILE A 50 7.26 -11.19 -1.77
CA ILE A 50 7.72 -9.96 -2.43
C ILE A 50 6.90 -8.73 -2.06
N GLY A 51 5.98 -8.81 -1.08
CA GLY A 51 5.08 -7.73 -0.67
C GLY A 51 5.73 -6.36 -0.53
N PRO A 52 6.85 -6.23 0.23
CA PRO A 52 7.56 -4.96 0.38
C PRO A 52 8.02 -4.32 -0.93
N PHE A 53 8.20 -5.12 -1.99
CA PHE A 53 8.66 -4.68 -3.30
C PHE A 53 7.51 -4.44 -4.30
N LEU A 54 6.28 -4.90 -4.03
CA LEU A 54 5.14 -4.70 -4.93
C LEU A 54 4.88 -3.22 -5.28
N PRO A 55 5.01 -2.25 -4.34
CA PRO A 55 4.85 -0.84 -4.66
C PRO A 55 5.93 -0.26 -5.60
N LEU A 56 7.03 -0.97 -5.84
CA LEU A 56 8.07 -0.52 -6.76
C LEU A 56 7.61 -0.58 -8.23
N ALA A 57 6.67 -1.46 -8.56
CA ALA A 57 6.11 -1.54 -9.92
C ALA A 57 5.38 -0.24 -10.34
N PRO A 58 4.38 0.27 -9.60
CA PRO A 58 3.75 1.55 -9.95
C PRO A 58 4.73 2.72 -9.84
N LEU A 59 5.69 2.71 -8.91
CA LEU A 59 6.75 3.70 -8.84
C LEU A 59 7.60 3.73 -10.12
N ALA A 60 8.02 2.57 -10.63
CA ALA A 60 8.81 2.46 -11.86
C ALA A 60 8.03 2.99 -13.07
N MET A 61 6.74 2.64 -13.19
CA MET A 61 5.86 3.17 -14.24
C MET A 61 5.78 4.70 -14.18
N ARG A 62 5.57 5.27 -12.99
CA ARG A 62 5.53 6.73 -12.83
C ARG A 62 6.87 7.38 -13.16
N ALA A 63 7.98 6.81 -12.70
CA ALA A 63 9.32 7.31 -12.99
C ALA A 63 9.64 7.31 -14.50
N LEU A 64 9.18 6.28 -15.22
CA LEU A 64 9.27 6.22 -16.68
C LEU A 64 8.41 7.30 -17.32
N GLY A 65 7.16 7.49 -16.88
CA GLY A 65 6.29 8.57 -17.36
C GLY A 65 6.92 9.95 -17.17
N GLU A 66 7.53 10.20 -16.01
CA GLU A 66 8.29 11.42 -15.74
C GLU A 66 9.54 11.55 -16.63
N THR A 67 10.16 10.44 -17.03
CA THR A 67 11.25 10.44 -18.00
C THR A 67 10.77 10.90 -19.37
N PHE A 68 9.71 10.29 -19.88
CA PHE A 68 9.15 10.62 -21.19
C PHE A 68 8.66 12.06 -21.26
N ALA A 69 7.96 12.52 -20.21
CA ALA A 69 7.56 13.93 -20.09
C ALA A 69 8.78 14.87 -20.05
N ALA A 70 9.85 14.51 -19.32
CA ALA A 70 11.06 15.32 -19.27
C ALA A 70 11.83 15.34 -20.59
N LEU A 71 11.86 14.25 -21.35
CA LEU A 71 12.52 14.17 -22.66
C LEU A 71 11.89 15.15 -23.66
N GLU A 72 10.57 15.19 -23.71
CA GLU A 72 9.82 16.15 -24.53
C GLU A 72 10.01 17.59 -24.04
N GLN A 73 10.15 17.77 -22.72
CA GLN A 73 10.37 19.08 -22.09
C GLN A 73 11.83 19.53 -22.05
N ARG A 74 12.79 18.81 -22.64
CA ARG A 74 14.24 19.18 -22.67
C ARG A 74 14.55 20.55 -23.29
N LYS A 75 13.56 21.32 -23.74
CA LYS A 75 13.69 22.77 -23.99
C LYS A 75 13.72 23.65 -22.72
N ILE A 76 13.39 23.16 -21.52
CA ILE A 76 13.24 24.01 -20.32
C ILE A 76 13.96 23.40 -19.11
N LYS A 77 14.95 24.14 -18.57
CA LYS A 77 15.70 23.86 -17.34
C LYS A 77 14.76 23.52 -16.16
N GLY A 78 14.90 22.33 -15.57
CA GLY A 78 14.09 21.92 -14.41
C GLY A 78 14.31 20.48 -13.93
N SER A 79 15.57 20.05 -13.76
CA SER A 79 15.93 18.67 -13.35
C SER A 79 15.72 18.39 -11.84
N THR A 80 15.68 19.42 -11.00
CA THR A 80 15.71 19.29 -9.54
C THR A 80 14.41 18.72 -8.97
N ARG A 81 13.25 19.16 -9.49
CA ARG A 81 11.93 18.79 -8.93
C ARG A 81 11.58 17.32 -9.16
N ARG A 82 11.92 16.76 -10.33
CA ARG A 82 11.70 15.33 -10.66
C ARG A 82 12.40 14.40 -9.66
N LYS A 83 13.66 14.70 -9.31
CA LYS A 83 14.40 13.92 -8.30
C LYS A 83 13.69 13.95 -6.94
N THR A 84 13.11 15.08 -6.57
CA THR A 84 12.39 15.24 -5.29
C THR A 84 11.16 14.32 -5.17
N HIS A 85 10.37 14.14 -6.24
CA HIS A 85 9.17 13.29 -6.18
C HIS A 85 9.50 11.79 -6.06
N ILE A 86 10.48 11.30 -6.82
CA ILE A 86 10.91 9.89 -6.72
C ILE A 86 11.59 9.62 -5.37
N VAL A 87 12.45 10.53 -4.91
CA VAL A 87 13.12 10.39 -3.61
C VAL A 87 12.09 10.38 -2.48
N SER A 88 11.04 11.22 -2.54
CA SER A 88 9.99 11.21 -1.52
C SER A 88 9.26 9.86 -1.41
N SER A 89 9.03 9.18 -2.54
CA SER A 89 8.43 7.84 -2.55
C SER A 89 9.35 6.78 -1.96
N VAL A 90 10.63 6.81 -2.32
CA VAL A 90 11.61 5.87 -1.77
C VAL A 90 11.76 6.06 -0.26
N ILE A 91 11.81 7.31 0.21
CA ILE A 91 11.84 7.62 1.65
C ILE A 91 10.57 7.12 2.34
N PHE A 92 9.39 7.39 1.77
CA PHE A 92 8.14 6.93 2.35
C PHE A 92 8.08 5.40 2.44
N PHE A 93 8.46 4.70 1.36
CA PHE A 93 8.49 3.24 1.31
C PHE A 93 9.48 2.67 2.32
N GLY A 94 10.70 3.21 2.36
CA GLY A 94 11.72 2.83 3.32
C GLY A 94 11.22 3.01 4.75
N GLY A 95 10.63 4.17 5.07
CA GLY A 95 10.06 4.47 6.39
C GLY A 95 8.97 3.48 6.80
N VAL A 96 8.01 3.21 5.91
CA VAL A 96 6.93 2.23 6.16
C VAL A 96 7.50 0.83 6.43
N GLN A 97 8.47 0.37 5.63
CA GLN A 97 9.07 -0.95 5.82
C GLN A 97 9.94 -1.04 7.08
N THR A 98 10.66 0.03 7.43
CA THR A 98 11.43 0.10 8.67
C THR A 98 10.52 0.05 9.89
N VAL A 99 9.43 0.82 9.91
CA VAL A 99 8.44 0.79 11.00
C VAL A 99 7.82 -0.61 11.11
N ARG A 100 7.41 -1.20 9.98
CA ARG A 100 6.86 -2.56 9.97
C ARG A 100 7.84 -3.58 10.56
N LEU A 101 9.09 -3.58 10.10
CA LEU A 101 10.12 -4.49 10.61
C LEU A 101 10.40 -4.25 12.10
N GLY A 102 10.41 -3.00 12.54
CA GLY A 102 10.57 -2.63 13.94
C GLY A 102 9.46 -3.20 14.82
N VAL A 103 8.20 -3.06 14.41
CA VAL A 103 7.03 -3.63 15.12
C VAL A 103 7.10 -5.15 15.13
N TYR A 104 7.40 -5.79 13.99
CA TYR A 104 7.55 -7.24 13.91
C TYR A 104 8.62 -7.76 14.88
N LEU A 105 9.82 -7.14 14.87
CA LEU A 105 10.91 -7.52 15.76
C LEU A 105 10.57 -7.26 17.23
N LEU A 106 9.89 -6.17 17.55
CA LEU A 106 9.44 -5.85 18.91
C LEU A 106 8.45 -6.91 19.42
N LEU A 107 7.44 -7.24 18.62
CA LEU A 107 6.42 -8.22 18.98
C LEU A 107 7.02 -9.61 19.16
N VAL A 108 7.86 -10.06 18.21
CA VAL A 108 8.47 -11.40 18.26
C VAL A 108 9.53 -11.52 19.35
N LYS A 109 10.41 -10.52 19.53
CA LYS A 109 11.58 -10.64 20.42
C LYS A 109 11.35 -10.11 21.83
N VAL A 110 10.43 -9.17 22.02
CA VAL A 110 10.28 -8.46 23.31
C VAL A 110 8.95 -8.79 23.96
N VAL A 111 7.85 -8.73 23.22
CA VAL A 111 6.50 -8.93 23.78
C VAL A 111 6.15 -10.41 23.90
N PHE A 112 6.50 -11.21 22.88
CA PHE A 112 6.24 -12.65 22.86
C PHE A 112 7.52 -13.50 22.68
N PRO A 113 8.59 -13.30 23.49
CA PRO A 113 9.91 -13.88 23.25
C PRO A 113 9.95 -15.42 23.21
N LYS A 114 8.91 -16.11 23.69
CA LYS A 114 8.82 -17.58 23.74
C LYS A 114 7.37 -18.06 23.75
N SER A 115 6.58 -17.81 22.70
CA SER A 115 5.33 -18.59 22.54
C SER A 115 5.70 -20.03 22.17
N LYS A 116 5.93 -20.87 23.19
CA LYS A 116 5.99 -22.33 23.05
C LYS A 116 4.60 -22.80 22.61
N GLY A 117 4.35 -22.78 21.31
CA GLY A 117 3.09 -23.24 20.73
C GLY A 117 2.11 -22.10 20.39
N THR A 118 1.92 -21.96 19.08
CA THR A 118 0.61 -21.91 18.40
C THR A 118 -0.18 -20.62 18.21
N VAL A 119 0.08 -19.49 18.85
CA VAL A 119 -0.68 -18.25 18.50
C VAL A 119 0.24 -17.03 18.49
N TYR A 120 0.53 -16.51 17.29
CA TYR A 120 1.02 -15.15 17.13
C TYR A 120 -0.19 -14.21 17.29
N PRO A 121 -0.26 -13.39 18.35
CA PRO A 121 -1.42 -12.55 18.66
C PRO A 121 -1.54 -11.32 17.75
N PHE A 122 -0.80 -11.31 16.65
CA PHE A 122 -0.74 -10.20 15.72
C PHE A 122 -0.82 -10.74 14.30
N SER A 123 -1.82 -10.29 13.56
CA SER A 123 -1.93 -10.64 12.14
C SER A 123 -0.90 -9.86 11.33
N ASP A 124 0.30 -10.43 11.21
CA ASP A 124 1.38 -9.87 10.38
C ASP A 124 0.92 -9.66 8.93
N HIS A 125 0.01 -10.49 8.44
CA HIS A 125 -0.60 -10.38 7.10
C HIS A 125 -1.47 -9.13 6.94
N ILE A 126 -2.39 -8.86 7.86
CA ILE A 126 -3.22 -7.64 7.82
C ILE A 126 -2.31 -6.40 7.93
N PHE A 127 -1.29 -6.48 8.78
CA PHE A 127 -0.34 -5.39 8.98
C PHE A 127 0.57 -5.13 7.78
N LEU A 128 1.07 -6.20 7.14
CA LEU A 128 1.81 -6.15 5.88
C LEU A 128 0.94 -5.60 4.75
N GLY A 129 -0.32 -6.07 4.66
CA GLY A 129 -1.30 -5.57 3.70
C GLY A 129 -1.52 -4.06 3.83
N LEU A 130 -1.65 -3.55 5.05
CA LEU A 130 -1.75 -2.11 5.33
C LEU A 130 -0.49 -1.34 4.93
N ALA A 131 0.70 -1.87 5.25
CA ALA A 131 1.97 -1.25 4.86
C ALA A 131 2.09 -1.14 3.33
N VAL A 132 1.80 -2.22 2.60
CA VAL A 132 1.84 -2.25 1.13
C VAL A 132 0.76 -1.34 0.53
N SER A 133 -0.45 -1.36 1.09
CA SER A 133 -1.57 -0.51 0.68
C SER A 133 -1.26 0.97 0.85
N ALA A 134 -0.65 1.38 1.96
CA ALA A 134 -0.24 2.77 2.18
C ALA A 134 0.79 3.24 1.14
N CYS A 135 1.80 2.42 0.83
CA CYS A 135 2.78 2.70 -0.22
C CYS A 135 2.12 2.79 -1.61
N ALA A 136 1.17 1.89 -1.90
CA ALA A 136 0.44 1.90 -3.16
C ALA A 136 -0.45 3.17 -3.29
N GLN A 137 -1.18 3.53 -2.25
CA GLN A 137 -1.98 4.76 -2.22
C GLN A 137 -1.11 6.02 -2.39
N PHE A 138 0.07 6.04 -1.75
CA PHE A 138 1.05 7.12 -1.96
C PHE A 138 1.41 7.27 -3.44
N GLU A 139 1.69 6.16 -4.14
CA GLU A 139 2.01 6.20 -5.57
C GLU A 139 0.82 6.55 -6.46
N ALA A 140 -0.39 6.10 -6.12
CA ALA A 140 -1.59 6.52 -6.84
C ALA A 140 -1.75 8.05 -6.78
N VAL A 141 -1.61 8.62 -5.58
CA VAL A 141 -1.68 10.05 -5.35
C VAL A 141 -0.55 10.79 -6.09
N ARG A 142 0.70 10.31 -6.01
CA ARG A 142 1.84 10.93 -6.70
C ARG A 142 1.70 10.86 -8.22
N SER A 143 1.17 9.76 -8.77
CA SER A 143 0.93 9.62 -10.21
C SER A 143 -0.11 10.62 -10.71
N LEU A 144 -1.20 10.79 -9.96
CA LEU A 144 -2.24 11.78 -10.27
C LEU A 144 -1.73 13.22 -10.07
N ALA A 145 -0.89 13.45 -9.06
CA ALA A 145 -0.23 14.74 -8.86
C ALA A 145 0.67 15.11 -10.05
N SER A 146 1.43 14.16 -10.61
CA SER A 146 2.23 14.39 -11.82
C SER A 146 1.36 14.79 -13.01
N PHE A 147 0.21 14.13 -13.20
CA PHE A 147 -0.74 14.50 -14.26
C PHE A 147 -1.32 15.92 -14.08
N THR A 148 -1.80 16.23 -12.87
CA THR A 148 -2.42 17.54 -12.57
C THR A 148 -1.43 18.70 -12.65
N GLU A 149 -0.20 18.50 -12.19
CA GLU A 149 0.85 19.52 -12.22
C GLU A 149 1.19 19.93 -13.65
N ILE A 150 1.27 18.96 -14.57
CA ILE A 150 1.65 19.29 -15.94
C ILE A 150 0.51 19.94 -16.70
N LYS A 151 -0.74 19.52 -16.43
CA LYS A 151 -1.94 20.23 -16.91
C LYS A 151 -1.94 21.69 -16.43
N ARG A 152 -1.58 21.94 -15.16
CA ARG A 152 -1.45 23.30 -14.60
C ARG A 152 -0.37 24.12 -15.29
N GLN A 153 0.78 23.51 -15.58
CA GLN A 153 1.89 24.17 -16.25
C GLN A 153 1.68 24.37 -17.77
N ARG A 154 0.54 23.91 -18.32
CA ARG A 154 0.19 23.97 -19.77
C ARG A 154 1.31 23.44 -20.68
N ARG A 155 2.10 22.48 -20.20
CA ARG A 155 3.18 21.90 -21.00
C ARG A 155 2.62 20.83 -21.93
N SER A 156 3.26 20.70 -23.10
CA SER A 156 3.04 19.54 -23.96
C SER A 156 3.45 18.26 -23.22
N ILE A 157 2.67 17.20 -23.41
CA ILE A 157 2.87 15.90 -22.79
C ILE A 157 2.68 14.82 -23.84
N THR A 158 3.63 13.90 -23.91
CA THR A 158 3.52 12.69 -24.70
C THR A 158 2.37 11.83 -24.16
N THR A 159 1.55 11.31 -25.06
CA THR A 159 0.51 10.32 -24.72
C THR A 159 1.09 9.18 -23.88
N VAL A 160 2.34 8.77 -24.15
CA VAL A 160 3.08 7.75 -23.39
C VAL A 160 3.19 8.10 -21.90
N ALA A 161 3.57 9.35 -21.55
CA ALA A 161 3.69 9.75 -20.16
C ALA A 161 2.33 9.73 -19.43
N ILE A 162 1.26 10.17 -20.10
CA ILE A 162 -0.10 10.12 -19.55
C ILE A 162 -0.53 8.68 -19.27
N VAL A 163 -0.32 7.80 -20.25
CA VAL A 163 -0.65 6.36 -20.12
C VAL A 163 0.13 5.74 -18.97
N LEU A 164 1.43 6.02 -18.85
CA LEU A 164 2.25 5.48 -17.77
C LEU A 164 1.80 5.94 -16.38
N TRP A 165 1.40 7.21 -16.19
CA TRP A 165 0.87 7.67 -14.91
C TRP A 165 -0.52 7.09 -14.61
N ALA A 166 -1.37 6.94 -15.62
CA ALA A 166 -2.67 6.30 -15.45
C ALA A 166 -2.51 4.82 -15.05
N LEU A 167 -1.62 4.09 -15.74
CA LEU A 167 -1.28 2.71 -15.39
C LEU A 167 -0.69 2.61 -13.99
N ALA A 168 0.25 3.50 -13.62
CA ALA A 168 0.81 3.53 -12.27
C ALA A 168 -0.28 3.72 -11.20
N ALA A 169 -1.20 4.67 -11.40
CA ALA A 169 -2.31 4.91 -10.48
C ALA A 169 -3.26 3.71 -10.40
N CYS A 170 -3.68 3.16 -11.54
CA CYS A 170 -4.57 1.99 -11.60
C CYS A 170 -3.92 0.75 -10.95
N CYS A 171 -2.66 0.46 -11.27
CA CYS A 171 -1.92 -0.65 -10.67
C CYS A 171 -1.80 -0.49 -9.15
N ALA A 172 -1.53 0.72 -8.68
CA ALA A 172 -1.39 0.97 -7.24
C ALA A 172 -2.74 0.86 -6.50
N LEU A 173 -3.84 1.36 -7.08
CA LEU A 173 -5.19 1.18 -6.52
C LEU A 173 -5.63 -0.29 -6.54
N ALA A 174 -5.31 -1.02 -7.61
CA ALA A 174 -5.58 -2.45 -7.70
C ALA A 174 -4.80 -3.22 -6.62
N LEU A 175 -3.53 -2.89 -6.41
CA LEU A 175 -2.70 -3.48 -5.35
C LEU A 175 -3.29 -3.21 -3.96
N ALA A 176 -3.69 -1.97 -3.67
CA ALA A 176 -4.34 -1.62 -2.40
C ALA A 176 -5.64 -2.41 -2.19
N THR A 177 -6.43 -2.60 -3.26
CA THR A 177 -7.69 -3.37 -3.20
C THR A 177 -7.43 -4.86 -2.99
N LEU A 178 -6.44 -5.44 -3.67
CA LEU A 178 -6.06 -6.85 -3.51
C LEU A 178 -5.58 -7.12 -2.08
N CYS A 179 -4.76 -6.24 -1.52
CA CYS A 179 -4.37 -6.31 -0.12
C CYS A 179 -5.60 -6.29 0.80
N ALA A 180 -6.66 -5.52 0.48
CA ALA A 180 -7.85 -5.42 1.33
C ALA A 180 -8.64 -6.72 1.35
N LEU A 181 -8.83 -7.28 0.15
CA LEU A 181 -9.53 -8.55 -0.04
C LEU A 181 -8.76 -9.71 0.60
N ASP A 182 -7.43 -9.72 0.49
CA ASP A 182 -6.58 -10.70 1.15
C ASP A 182 -6.68 -10.59 2.69
N ALA A 183 -6.68 -9.36 3.21
CA ALA A 183 -6.89 -9.10 4.63
C ALA A 183 -8.29 -9.50 5.12
N HIS A 184 -9.33 -9.42 4.27
CA HIS A 184 -10.66 -9.97 4.58
C HIS A 184 -10.60 -11.47 4.83
N TYR A 185 -10.00 -12.22 3.91
CA TYR A 185 -9.84 -13.67 4.08
C TYR A 185 -8.98 -14.00 5.30
N THR A 186 -7.92 -13.23 5.52
CA THR A 186 -7.06 -13.38 6.70
C THR A 186 -7.83 -13.18 7.99
N ALA A 187 -8.60 -12.09 8.09
CA ALA A 187 -9.43 -11.77 9.24
C ALA A 187 -10.57 -12.75 9.45
N ARG A 188 -11.13 -13.30 8.36
CA ARG A 188 -12.27 -14.24 8.43
C ARG A 188 -11.85 -15.63 8.89
N TYR A 189 -10.75 -16.16 8.37
CA TYR A 189 -10.46 -17.59 8.48
C TYR A 189 -9.26 -17.93 9.36
N PHE A 190 -8.34 -16.99 9.61
CA PHE A 190 -7.00 -17.33 10.14
C PHE A 190 -6.61 -16.65 11.45
N HIS A 191 -7.36 -15.64 11.90
CA HIS A 191 -7.10 -14.95 13.16
C HIS A 191 -8.36 -14.72 13.98
N ALA A 192 -8.17 -14.58 15.29
CA ALA A 192 -9.24 -14.11 16.15
C ALA A 192 -9.66 -12.67 15.75
N PRO A 193 -10.95 -12.31 15.96
CA PRO A 193 -11.46 -10.97 15.67
C PRO A 193 -10.64 -9.84 16.31
N PHE A 194 -10.22 -10.03 17.57
CA PHE A 194 -9.46 -9.03 18.31
C PHE A 194 -8.08 -8.78 17.69
N ASP A 195 -7.33 -9.83 17.35
CA ASP A 195 -6.00 -9.71 16.74
C ASP A 195 -6.08 -8.98 15.39
N SER A 196 -7.13 -9.28 14.62
CA SER A 196 -7.39 -8.64 13.33
C SER A 196 -7.77 -7.16 13.49
N ALA A 197 -8.63 -6.84 14.45
CA ALA A 197 -9.02 -5.46 14.75
C ALA A 197 -7.83 -4.64 15.26
N PHE A 198 -7.01 -5.21 16.15
CA PHE A 198 -5.82 -4.56 16.67
C PHE A 198 -4.79 -4.31 15.55
N ALA A 199 -4.51 -5.31 14.70
CA ALA A 199 -3.61 -5.14 13.56
C ALA A 199 -4.13 -4.08 12.58
N MET A 200 -5.45 -4.03 12.34
CA MET A 200 -6.07 -3.02 11.48
C MET A 200 -5.89 -1.60 12.05
N VAL A 201 -6.22 -1.39 13.33
CA VAL A 201 -6.11 -0.07 13.98
C VAL A 201 -4.66 0.37 14.07
N ALA A 202 -3.77 -0.52 14.52
CA ALA A 202 -2.33 -0.23 14.64
C ALA A 202 -1.72 0.09 13.27
N GLY A 203 -2.02 -0.70 12.23
CA GLY A 203 -1.51 -0.45 10.89
C GLY A 203 -2.06 0.82 10.26
N ALA A 204 -3.35 1.15 10.49
CA ALA A 204 -3.91 2.41 10.06
C ALA A 204 -3.21 3.61 10.72
N ALA A 205 -2.98 3.55 12.03
CA ALA A 205 -2.28 4.58 12.77
C ALA A 205 -0.81 4.73 12.32
N LEU A 206 -0.11 3.63 12.07
CA LEU A 206 1.32 3.64 11.75
C LEU A 206 1.62 3.90 10.27
N PHE A 207 0.71 3.60 9.35
CA PHE A 207 0.99 3.69 7.91
C PHE A 207 0.07 4.69 7.17
N HIS A 208 -1.21 4.75 7.52
CA HIS A 208 -2.16 5.63 6.83
C HIS A 208 -2.22 7.04 7.42
N VAL A 209 -2.00 7.23 8.73
CA VAL A 209 -1.87 8.59 9.29
C VAL A 209 -0.62 9.30 8.73
N PRO A 210 0.57 8.67 8.70
CA PRO A 210 1.74 9.29 8.06
C PRO A 210 1.54 9.54 6.56
N LEU A 211 0.80 8.67 5.86
CA LEU A 211 0.40 8.91 4.47
C LEU A 211 -0.31 10.27 4.37
N LEU A 212 -1.36 10.51 5.15
CA LEU A 212 -2.12 11.77 5.11
C LEU A 212 -1.25 13.01 5.31
N VAL A 213 -0.26 12.93 6.20
CA VAL A 213 0.67 14.04 6.50
C VAL A 213 1.76 14.19 5.43
N SER A 214 2.12 13.11 4.73
CA SER A 214 3.20 13.10 3.73
C SER A 214 2.76 13.52 2.32
N LEU A 215 1.45 13.76 2.13
CA LEU A 215 0.92 14.18 0.84
C LEU A 215 1.13 15.68 0.62
N PRO A 216 1.46 16.09 -0.62
CA PRO A 216 1.60 17.50 -0.93
C PRO A 216 0.25 18.21 -0.82
N ASN A 217 0.21 19.32 -0.07
CA ASN A 217 -0.91 20.26 -0.03
C ASN A 217 -1.18 20.89 -1.40
#